data_AF-B9IKG7-F1
#
_entry.id   AF-B9IKG7-F1
#
_cell.length_a   1.000
_cell.length_b   1.000
_cell.length_c   1.000
_cell.angle_alpha   90.00
_cell.angle_beta   90.00
_cell.angle_gamma   90.00
#
_symmetry.space_group_name_H-M   'P 1'
#
loop_
_entity.id
_entity.type
_entity.pdbx_description
1 polymer ?
#
loop_
_entity_poly.entity_id
_entity_poly.type
_entity_poly.pdbx_seq_one_letter_code
_entity_poly.pdbx_strand_id
1 'polypeptide(L)'
;MDRLRRRQRPVFSGFTTAEIEKMERLLKESDQQLDKEFFQKVARRFSSSAARAGKPVVKWTEVQSWFRTRQQDCLSKVASSTDASNHDSPLPKSNSFNKTKESSRIPEGETIPDLSELKFEARSSKDGAWYDVDMFLSHRILASGDAEVRVRFVGFGAEEDEWVNVKNAVRERSIPLEHSECHKLKVGDLVCCFQERRDQAQYFDAHIVDIQRKTHDIRGCRCLFLVRYDHDNTEERVRLRRLCCRPA
;
A
#
# COMPACT_ATOMS: atom_id res chain seq x y z
N MET A 1 -33.23 -4.61 26.77
CA MET A 1 -33.05 -4.63 25.30
C MET A 1 -32.10 -3.47 25.01
N ASP A 2 -30.90 -3.62 24.45
CA ASP A 2 -30.21 -4.82 24.00
C ASP A 2 -28.72 -4.80 24.39
N ARG A 3 -28.15 -5.98 24.67
CA ARG A 3 -26.71 -6.12 24.93
C ARG A 3 -25.97 -6.33 23.62
N LEU A 4 -25.32 -5.29 23.10
CA LEU A 4 -24.49 -5.39 21.89
C LEU A 4 -23.40 -6.46 22.07
N ARG A 5 -23.44 -7.51 21.26
CA ARG A 5 -22.50 -8.63 21.32
C ARG A 5 -21.10 -8.19 20.88
N ARG A 6 -20.13 -8.33 21.79
CA ARG A 6 -18.68 -8.29 21.48
C ARG A 6 -18.37 -9.42 20.49
N ARG A 7 -17.98 -9.11 19.25
CA ARG A 7 -17.54 -10.12 18.27
C ARG A 7 -16.25 -10.78 18.77
N GLN A 8 -16.29 -12.10 19.00
CA GLN A 8 -15.06 -12.87 19.19
C GLN A 8 -14.31 -12.97 17.84
N ARG A 9 -12.98 -12.93 17.92
CA ARG A 9 -12.08 -12.94 16.76
C ARG A 9 -11.41 -14.32 16.70
N PRO A 10 -11.55 -15.10 15.62
CA PRO A 10 -10.82 -16.36 15.48
C PRO A 10 -9.31 -16.09 15.48
N VAL A 11 -8.56 -16.85 16.28
CA VAL A 11 -7.10 -16.80 16.29
C VAL A 11 -6.60 -17.56 15.05
N PHE A 12 -6.05 -16.82 14.09
CA PHE A 12 -5.60 -17.38 12.81
C PHE A 12 -4.13 -17.79 12.88
N SER A 13 -3.84 -19.09 12.81
CA SER A 13 -2.49 -19.66 12.70
C SER A 13 -2.20 -20.07 11.25
N GLY A 14 -1.39 -19.30 10.53
CA GLY A 14 -0.90 -19.68 9.19
C GLY A 14 -0.91 -18.53 8.17
N PHE A 15 -0.72 -18.92 6.89
CA PHE A 15 -0.91 -18.06 5.71
C PHE A 15 -2.35 -18.18 5.20
N THR A 16 -2.89 -17.10 4.62
CA THR A 16 -4.18 -17.14 3.92
C THR A 16 -4.04 -17.73 2.51
N THR A 17 -5.13 -18.24 1.93
CA THR A 17 -5.12 -18.85 0.58
C THR A 17 -4.54 -17.93 -0.49
N ALA A 18 -4.92 -16.64 -0.49
CA ALA A 18 -4.40 -15.64 -1.42
C ALA A 18 -2.89 -15.35 -1.24
N GLU A 19 -2.34 -15.54 -0.04
CA GLU A 19 -0.90 -15.43 0.21
C GLU A 19 -0.17 -16.68 -0.29
N ILE A 20 -0.74 -17.86 -0.10
CA ILE A 20 -0.23 -19.14 -0.63
C ILE A 20 -0.18 -19.10 -2.16
N GLU A 21 -1.27 -18.72 -2.83
CA GLU A 21 -1.33 -18.57 -4.30
C GLU A 21 -0.28 -17.57 -4.82
N LYS A 22 -0.04 -16.47 -4.08
CA LYS A 22 0.97 -15.47 -4.43
C LYS A 22 2.39 -16.00 -4.21
N MET A 23 2.63 -16.84 -3.20
CA MET A 23 3.92 -17.53 -3.00
C MET A 23 4.16 -18.59 -4.08
N GLU A 24 3.14 -19.35 -4.48
CA GLU A 24 3.23 -20.35 -5.56
C GLU A 24 3.49 -19.72 -6.93
N ARG A 25 2.91 -18.54 -7.20
CA ARG A 25 3.21 -17.77 -8.41
C ARG A 25 4.68 -17.32 -8.42
N LEU A 26 5.13 -16.68 -7.34
CA LEU A 26 6.51 -16.22 -7.20
C LEU A 26 7.53 -17.37 -7.32
N LEU A 27 7.22 -18.57 -6.82
CA LEU A 27 8.06 -19.76 -6.94
C LEU A 27 8.18 -20.28 -8.39
N LYS A 28 7.15 -20.10 -9.22
CA LYS A 28 7.16 -20.48 -10.65
C LYS A 28 7.85 -19.44 -11.54
N GLU A 29 7.83 -18.18 -11.13
CA GLU A 29 8.45 -17.06 -11.85
C GLU A 29 9.95 -16.90 -11.52
N SER A 30 10.43 -17.51 -10.43
CA SER A 30 11.82 -17.40 -9.97
C SER A 30 12.70 -18.56 -10.45
N ASP A 31 13.49 -18.34 -11.50
CA ASP A 31 14.58 -19.24 -11.93
C ASP A 31 15.95 -18.85 -11.32
N GLN A 32 15.93 -18.00 -10.28
CA GLN A 32 17.11 -17.45 -9.60
C GLN A 32 17.14 -17.83 -8.12
N GLN A 33 18.36 -17.84 -7.56
CA GLN A 33 18.64 -18.20 -6.17
C GLN A 33 17.91 -17.27 -5.19
N LEU A 34 16.94 -17.82 -4.44
CA LEU A 34 16.11 -17.07 -3.51
C LEU A 34 16.89 -16.67 -2.26
N ASP A 35 17.30 -15.41 -2.18
CA ASP A 35 18.06 -14.87 -1.05
C ASP A 35 17.19 -14.35 0.11
N LYS A 36 17.81 -14.15 1.28
CA LYS A 36 17.23 -13.62 2.51
C LYS A 36 16.44 -12.32 2.30
N GLU A 37 16.92 -11.43 1.43
CA GLU A 37 16.24 -10.16 1.15
C GLU A 37 14.88 -10.35 0.44
N PHE A 38 14.79 -11.34 -0.45
CA PHE A 38 13.55 -11.70 -1.13
C PHE A 38 12.49 -12.17 -0.11
N PHE A 39 12.85 -13.07 0.80
CA PHE A 39 11.93 -13.55 1.85
C PHE A 39 11.48 -12.43 2.80
N GLN A 40 12.36 -11.45 3.07
CA GLN A 40 11.98 -10.25 3.82
C GLN A 40 11.02 -9.35 3.04
N LYS A 41 11.24 -9.12 1.74
CA LYS A 41 10.34 -8.32 0.88
C LYS A 41 8.95 -8.94 0.81
N VAL A 42 8.86 -10.27 0.68
CA VAL A 42 7.59 -11.02 0.67
C VAL A 42 6.88 -10.95 2.04
N ALA A 43 7.60 -11.19 3.14
CA ALA A 43 7.02 -11.12 4.49
C ALA A 43 6.53 -9.71 4.88
N ARG A 44 7.26 -8.65 4.48
CA ARG A 44 6.82 -7.26 4.64
C ARG A 44 5.53 -7.01 3.84
N ARG A 45 5.49 -7.39 2.56
CA ARG A 45 4.31 -7.24 1.68
C ARG A 45 3.07 -7.95 2.20
N PHE A 46 3.20 -9.12 2.84
CA PHE A 46 2.08 -9.81 3.48
C PHE A 46 1.68 -9.19 4.84
N SER A 47 2.65 -8.73 5.63
CA SER A 47 2.37 -8.05 6.91
C SER A 47 1.69 -6.69 6.70
N SER A 48 1.96 -6.02 5.58
CA SER A 48 1.31 -4.75 5.17
C SER A 48 0.05 -4.95 4.33
N SER A 49 -0.44 -6.19 4.15
CA SER A 49 -1.65 -6.48 3.40
C SER A 49 -2.91 -6.19 4.23
N ALA A 50 -3.91 -5.53 3.62
CA ALA A 50 -5.22 -5.31 4.24
C ALA A 50 -5.88 -6.63 4.72
N ALA A 51 -5.63 -7.76 4.03
CA ALA A 51 -6.13 -9.08 4.40
C ALA A 51 -5.54 -9.65 5.72
N ARG A 52 -4.48 -9.02 6.25
CA ARG A 52 -3.85 -9.32 7.55
C ARG A 52 -4.09 -8.25 8.62
N ALA A 53 -4.99 -7.28 8.41
CA ALA A 53 -5.32 -6.25 9.40
C ALA A 53 -5.70 -6.84 10.78
N GLY A 54 -4.79 -6.67 11.76
CA GLY A 54 -4.91 -7.20 13.12
C GLY A 54 -4.71 -8.72 13.27
N LYS A 55 -4.03 -9.37 12.33
CA LYS A 55 -3.39 -10.69 12.49
C LYS A 55 -1.90 -10.51 12.86
N PRO A 56 -1.19 -11.55 13.35
CA PRO A 56 0.24 -11.46 13.64
C PRO A 56 1.08 -11.08 12.40
N VAL A 57 2.15 -10.32 12.64
CA VAL A 57 3.16 -9.95 11.63
C VAL A 57 3.86 -11.21 11.13
N VAL A 58 4.02 -11.31 9.81
CA VAL A 58 4.66 -12.42 9.13
C VAL A 58 6.17 -12.31 9.29
N LYS A 59 6.81 -13.36 9.80
CA LYS A 59 8.27 -13.42 9.87
C LYS A 59 8.83 -13.92 8.55
N TRP A 60 9.91 -13.31 8.08
CA TRP A 60 10.62 -13.74 6.88
C TRP A 60 11.11 -15.20 6.96
N THR A 61 11.35 -15.71 8.18
CA THR A 61 11.67 -17.10 8.45
C THR A 61 10.52 -18.06 8.17
N GLU A 62 9.27 -17.64 8.36
CA GLU A 62 8.08 -18.45 8.05
C GLU A 62 7.88 -18.56 6.54
N VAL A 63 8.11 -17.45 5.82
CA VAL A 63 8.13 -17.41 4.35
C VAL A 63 9.26 -18.30 3.82
N GLN A 64 10.48 -18.15 4.32
CA GLN A 64 11.63 -18.97 3.91
C GLN A 64 11.39 -20.46 4.18
N SER A 65 10.85 -20.82 5.35
CA SER A 65 10.52 -22.21 5.68
C SER A 65 9.52 -22.81 4.69
N TRP A 66 8.44 -22.08 4.38
CA TRP A 66 7.45 -22.52 3.39
C TRP A 66 8.07 -22.75 2.00
N PHE A 67 8.91 -21.83 1.51
CA PHE A 67 9.58 -21.98 0.22
C PHE A 67 10.53 -23.19 0.21
N ARG A 68 11.27 -23.41 1.30
CA ARG A 68 12.18 -24.54 1.44
C ARG A 68 11.42 -25.87 1.46
N THR A 69 10.33 -25.98 2.23
CA THR A 69 9.46 -27.16 2.22
C THR A 69 8.87 -27.41 0.83
N ARG A 70 8.39 -26.37 0.14
CA ARG A 70 7.79 -26.51 -1.19
C ARG A 70 8.80 -26.92 -2.27
N GLN A 71 10.04 -26.42 -2.20
CA GLN A 71 11.14 -26.90 -3.04
C GLN A 71 11.52 -28.35 -2.71
N GLN A 72 11.53 -28.74 -1.42
CA GLN A 72 11.75 -30.13 -1.00
C GLN A 72 10.64 -31.06 -1.52
N ASP A 73 9.38 -30.61 -1.55
CA ASP A 73 8.24 -31.34 -2.13
C ASP A 73 8.32 -31.48 -3.66
N CYS A 74 8.83 -30.47 -4.36
CA CYS A 74 9.10 -30.55 -5.79
C CYS A 74 10.25 -31.51 -6.09
N LEU A 75 11.33 -31.46 -5.31
CA LEU A 75 12.48 -32.35 -5.45
C LEU A 75 12.13 -33.80 -5.07
N SER A 76 11.31 -34.04 -4.05
CA SER A 76 10.87 -35.38 -3.67
C SER A 76 9.90 -35.99 -4.67
N LYS A 77 9.04 -35.19 -5.33
CA LYS A 77 8.23 -35.63 -6.47
C LYS A 77 9.06 -36.03 -7.69
N VAL A 78 10.16 -35.33 -7.98
CA VAL A 78 11.08 -35.69 -9.08
C VAL A 78 11.95 -36.89 -8.70
N ALA A 79 12.41 -37.00 -7.46
CA ALA A 79 13.16 -38.17 -6.98
C ALA A 79 12.29 -39.45 -6.89
N SER A 80 10.97 -39.30 -6.75
CA SER A 80 10.01 -40.40 -6.80
C SER A 80 9.59 -40.79 -8.22
N SER A 81 10.15 -40.14 -9.25
CA SER A 81 9.90 -40.43 -10.66
C SER A 81 11.17 -40.81 -11.41
N THR A 82 12.00 -41.67 -10.80
CA THR A 82 13.13 -42.32 -11.49
C THR A 82 13.24 -43.80 -11.09
N ASP A 83 12.33 -44.63 -11.59
CA ASP A 83 12.65 -46.05 -11.82
C ASP A 83 11.79 -46.67 -12.94
N ALA A 84 12.36 -47.69 -13.61
CA ALA A 84 11.73 -48.67 -14.50
C ALA A 84 10.87 -48.21 -15.72
N SER A 85 11.58 -47.85 -16.81
CA SER A 85 11.52 -48.51 -18.14
C SER A 85 10.20 -48.82 -18.91
N ASN A 86 10.23 -48.41 -20.18
CA ASN A 86 9.87 -49.17 -21.42
C ASN A 86 8.52 -48.99 -22.17
N HIS A 87 8.73 -48.56 -23.43
CA HIS A 87 8.07 -48.93 -24.71
C HIS A 87 6.86 -48.15 -25.30
N ASP A 88 7.11 -47.72 -26.55
CA ASP A 88 6.26 -47.49 -27.74
C ASP A 88 5.20 -46.37 -27.84
N SER A 89 5.60 -45.32 -28.57
CA SER A 89 5.06 -44.78 -29.85
C SER A 89 3.86 -45.49 -30.53
N PRO A 90 3.10 -44.86 -31.47
CA PRO A 90 3.40 -43.62 -32.20
C PRO A 90 2.25 -42.59 -32.42
N LEU A 91 2.65 -41.43 -32.98
CA LEU A 91 1.86 -40.33 -33.58
C LEU A 91 0.98 -40.77 -34.78
N PRO A 92 -0.05 -39.98 -35.22
CA PRO A 92 0.15 -38.86 -36.17
C PRO A 92 -0.61 -37.55 -35.81
N LYS A 93 -0.04 -36.34 -35.98
CA LYS A 93 -0.08 -35.45 -37.19
C LYS A 93 -1.52 -35.15 -37.68
N SER A 94 -1.95 -33.91 -37.96
CA SER A 94 -1.29 -32.61 -38.23
C SER A 94 -2.21 -31.44 -37.74
N ASN A 95 -2.05 -30.14 -38.00
CA ASN A 95 -1.23 -29.36 -38.95
C ASN A 95 -0.92 -27.93 -38.41
N SER A 96 -0.52 -26.99 -39.28
CA SER A 96 -0.13 -25.59 -38.94
C SER A 96 -0.66 -24.56 -39.95
N PHE A 97 -0.91 -23.31 -39.52
CA PHE A 97 -0.81 -22.09 -40.37
C PHE A 97 -0.52 -20.82 -39.51
N ASN A 98 0.07 -19.79 -40.13
CA ASN A 98 0.82 -18.70 -39.48
C ASN A 98 0.27 -17.27 -39.72
N LYS A 99 0.76 -16.31 -38.90
CA LYS A 99 0.77 -14.82 -39.10
C LYS A 99 -0.60 -14.13 -38.94
N THR A 100 -0.67 -12.86 -38.49
CA THR A 100 0.17 -11.69 -38.83
C THR A 100 0.37 -10.71 -37.65
N LYS A 101 1.46 -9.93 -37.67
CA LYS A 101 1.73 -8.80 -36.75
C LYS A 101 1.10 -7.50 -37.28
N GLU A 102 0.66 -6.62 -36.40
CA GLU A 102 0.68 -5.18 -36.66
C GLU A 102 1.25 -4.41 -35.45
N SER A 103 1.93 -3.30 -35.71
CA SER A 103 2.78 -2.59 -34.77
C SER A 103 2.38 -1.13 -34.69
N SER A 104 2.05 -0.65 -33.50
CA SER A 104 2.13 0.77 -33.16
C SER A 104 3.38 0.99 -32.30
N ARG A 105 4.17 2.00 -32.67
CA ARG A 105 5.42 2.34 -31.99
C ARG A 105 5.16 3.48 -31.02
N ILE A 106 5.52 3.32 -29.75
CA ILE A 106 5.65 4.41 -28.79
C ILE A 106 7.16 4.57 -28.52
N PRO A 107 7.73 5.79 -28.48
CA PRO A 107 9.15 5.97 -28.23
C PRO A 107 9.53 5.51 -26.83
N GLU A 108 10.57 4.67 -26.74
CA GLU A 108 11.29 4.39 -25.51
C GLU A 108 12.07 5.67 -25.11
N GLY A 109 12.01 6.10 -23.84
CA GLY A 109 12.70 7.35 -23.48
C GLY A 109 12.60 7.86 -22.04
N GLU A 110 11.67 7.38 -21.22
CA GLU A 110 11.65 7.70 -19.78
C GLU A 110 11.53 6.43 -18.95
N THR A 111 12.37 6.30 -17.91
CA THR A 111 12.19 5.31 -16.85
C THR A 111 10.96 5.70 -16.04
N ILE A 112 9.79 5.23 -16.48
CA ILE A 112 8.55 5.35 -15.72
C ILE A 112 8.83 4.81 -14.31
N PRO A 113 8.68 5.61 -13.23
CA PRO A 113 8.81 5.12 -11.87
C PRO A 113 7.86 3.94 -11.65
N ASP A 114 8.16 3.02 -10.72
CA ASP A 114 7.25 1.89 -10.44
C ASP A 114 5.91 2.41 -9.90
N LEU A 115 4.96 2.64 -10.82
CA LEU A 115 3.65 3.23 -10.53
C LEU A 115 2.82 2.36 -9.59
N SER A 116 3.24 1.11 -9.34
CA SER A 116 2.61 0.22 -8.36
C SER A 116 2.98 0.53 -6.90
N GLU A 117 4.00 1.36 -6.66
CA GLU A 117 4.39 1.82 -5.31
C GLU A 117 3.73 3.15 -4.92
N LEU A 118 3.35 3.98 -5.90
CA LEU A 118 2.70 5.27 -5.66
C LEU A 118 1.30 5.11 -5.06
N LYS A 119 1.09 5.75 -3.91
CA LYS A 119 -0.22 5.83 -3.24
C LYS A 119 -0.68 7.27 -3.24
N PHE A 120 -1.99 7.46 -3.39
CA PHE A 120 -2.58 8.78 -3.44
C PHE A 120 -3.49 9.04 -2.24
N GLU A 121 -3.66 10.32 -1.95
CA GLU A 121 -4.71 10.88 -1.11
C GLU A 121 -5.44 11.97 -1.89
N ALA A 122 -6.74 12.14 -1.64
CA ALA A 122 -7.56 13.14 -2.28
C ALA A 122 -8.38 13.92 -1.24
N ARG A 123 -8.64 15.19 -1.53
CA ARG A 123 -9.36 16.11 -0.65
C ARG A 123 -10.85 16.08 -0.96
N SER A 124 -11.68 15.67 0.00
CA SER A 124 -13.13 15.68 -0.17
C SER A 124 -13.66 17.11 -0.30
N SER A 125 -14.67 17.27 -1.15
CA SER A 125 -15.43 18.51 -1.31
C SER A 125 -16.44 18.75 -0.18
N LYS A 126 -16.78 17.71 0.60
CA LYS A 126 -17.83 17.74 1.64
C LYS A 126 -17.35 18.36 2.95
N ASP A 127 -16.12 18.05 3.34
CA ASP A 127 -15.53 18.46 4.62
C ASP A 127 -14.15 19.12 4.50
N GLY A 128 -13.52 19.08 3.32
CA GLY A 128 -12.19 19.62 3.08
C GLY A 128 -11.04 18.76 3.64
N ALA A 129 -11.32 17.56 4.15
CA ALA A 129 -10.33 16.64 4.69
C ALA A 129 -9.67 15.79 3.60
N TRP A 130 -8.45 15.33 3.87
CA TRP A 130 -7.70 14.41 3.02
C TRP A 130 -7.96 12.95 3.40
N TYR A 131 -8.23 12.13 2.39
CA TYR A 131 -8.53 10.71 2.53
C TYR A 131 -7.68 9.87 1.56
N ASP A 132 -7.25 8.70 2.01
CA ASP A 132 -6.59 7.70 1.17
C ASP A 132 -7.46 7.33 -0.04
N VAL A 133 -6.90 7.40 -1.25
CA VAL A 133 -7.56 6.88 -2.47
C VAL A 133 -7.36 5.36 -2.53
N ASP A 134 -8.44 4.63 -2.76
CA ASP A 134 -8.46 3.19 -3.05
C ASP A 134 -8.31 2.94 -4.55
N MET A 135 -9.11 3.65 -5.37
CA MET A 135 -9.05 3.58 -6.82
C MET A 135 -9.56 4.84 -7.52
N PHE A 136 -8.99 5.12 -8.69
CA PHE A 136 -9.51 6.08 -9.67
C PHE A 136 -10.48 5.35 -10.61
N LEU A 137 -11.73 5.78 -10.64
CA LEU A 137 -12.83 5.12 -11.37
C LEU A 137 -13.01 5.67 -12.79
N SER A 138 -12.78 6.96 -12.97
CA SER A 138 -12.99 7.67 -14.24
C SER A 138 -12.30 9.03 -14.22
N HIS A 139 -12.23 9.70 -15.38
CA HIS A 139 -11.75 11.07 -15.52
C HIS A 139 -12.67 11.87 -16.45
N ARG A 140 -12.68 13.19 -16.30
CA ARG A 140 -13.36 14.12 -17.20
C ARG A 140 -12.54 15.40 -17.36
N ILE A 141 -12.70 16.06 -18.51
CA ILE A 141 -12.18 17.41 -18.74
C ILE A 141 -13.38 18.34 -18.82
N LEU A 142 -13.40 19.37 -17.98
CA LEU A 142 -14.45 20.38 -17.96
C LEU A 142 -14.27 21.39 -19.10
N ALA A 143 -15.31 22.13 -19.44
CA ALA A 143 -15.23 23.20 -20.44
C ALA A 143 -14.24 24.34 -20.06
N SER A 144 -13.86 24.45 -18.79
CA SER A 144 -12.78 25.34 -18.32
C SER A 144 -11.37 24.86 -18.68
N GLY A 145 -11.22 23.62 -19.17
CA GLY A 145 -9.93 22.94 -19.34
C GLY A 145 -9.41 22.24 -18.07
N ASP A 146 -10.19 22.24 -16.98
CA ASP A 146 -9.81 21.54 -15.75
C ASP A 146 -10.05 20.03 -15.86
N ALA A 147 -9.06 19.25 -15.42
CA ALA A 147 -9.16 17.81 -15.31
C ALA A 147 -9.66 17.42 -13.91
N GLU A 148 -10.68 16.57 -13.88
CA GLU A 148 -11.21 15.96 -12.66
C GLU A 148 -11.18 14.44 -12.79
N VAL A 149 -10.96 13.77 -11.66
CA VAL A 149 -11.02 12.31 -11.55
C VAL A 149 -12.11 11.92 -10.56
N ARG A 150 -12.78 10.80 -10.83
CA ARG A 150 -13.72 10.20 -9.88
C ARG A 150 -12.95 9.23 -9.00
N VAL A 151 -12.91 9.49 -7.70
CA VAL A 151 -12.16 8.69 -6.72
C VAL A 151 -13.10 7.87 -5.85
N ARG A 152 -12.65 6.66 -5.46
CA ARG A 152 -13.16 5.94 -4.30
C ARG A 152 -12.16 6.04 -3.17
N PHE A 153 -12.64 6.37 -1.97
CA PHE A 153 -11.82 6.47 -0.77
C PHE A 153 -11.71 5.13 -0.03
N VAL A 154 -10.57 4.87 0.59
CA VAL A 154 -10.34 3.65 1.37
C VAL A 154 -11.31 3.57 2.54
N GLY A 155 -12.09 2.49 2.60
CA GLY A 155 -13.05 2.22 3.66
C GLY A 155 -14.48 2.73 3.41
N PHE A 156 -14.72 3.40 2.28
CA PHE A 156 -16.04 3.90 1.88
C PHE A 156 -16.58 3.18 0.64
N GLY A 157 -17.91 3.15 0.47
CA GLY A 157 -18.57 2.53 -0.66
C GLY A 157 -18.77 3.48 -1.85
N ALA A 158 -19.50 3.00 -2.86
CA ALA A 158 -19.74 3.72 -4.12
C ALA A 158 -20.62 4.98 -3.94
N GLU A 159 -21.38 5.02 -2.85
CA GLU A 159 -22.20 6.15 -2.41
C GLU A 159 -21.36 7.38 -2.01
N GLU A 160 -20.09 7.18 -1.64
CA GLU A 160 -19.17 8.27 -1.28
C GLU A 160 -18.17 8.62 -2.40
N ASP A 161 -18.30 8.04 -3.60
CA ASP A 161 -17.42 8.33 -4.73
C ASP A 161 -17.53 9.80 -5.18
N GLU A 162 -16.44 10.57 -5.11
CA GLU A 162 -16.42 12.00 -5.44
C GLU A 162 -15.68 12.31 -6.74
N TRP A 163 -16.11 13.37 -7.44
CA TRP A 163 -15.32 14.02 -8.49
C TRP A 163 -14.42 15.08 -7.86
N VAL A 164 -13.11 14.94 -8.03
CA VAL A 164 -12.10 15.83 -7.44
C VAL A 164 -11.17 16.40 -8.51
N ASN A 165 -10.77 17.66 -8.35
CA ASN A 165 -9.85 18.34 -9.27
C ASN A 165 -8.43 17.78 -9.13
N VAL A 166 -7.83 17.36 -10.25
CA VAL A 166 -6.52 16.69 -10.25
C VAL A 166 -5.39 17.59 -9.75
N LYS A 167 -5.43 18.91 -10.04
CA LYS A 167 -4.37 19.85 -9.66
C LYS A 167 -4.42 20.22 -8.18
N ASN A 168 -5.62 20.35 -7.62
CA ASN A 168 -5.86 21.03 -6.32
C ASN A 168 -6.45 20.13 -5.23
N ALA A 169 -6.77 18.87 -5.54
CA ALA A 169 -7.44 17.94 -4.64
C ALA A 169 -6.99 16.46 -4.79
N VAL A 170 -5.90 16.19 -5.52
CA VAL A 170 -5.26 14.87 -5.58
C VAL A 170 -3.76 15.05 -5.43
N ARG A 171 -3.11 14.23 -4.60
CA ARG A 171 -1.65 14.24 -4.43
C ARG A 171 -1.13 12.88 -3.96
N GLU A 172 0.19 12.68 -4.06
CA GLU A 172 0.83 11.52 -3.42
C GLU A 172 0.58 11.55 -1.91
N ARG A 173 0.36 10.39 -1.31
CA ARG A 173 0.00 10.22 0.09
C ARG A 173 1.05 10.78 1.04
N SER A 174 0.60 11.46 2.09
CA SER A 174 1.44 11.99 3.15
C SER A 174 2.08 10.86 3.96
N ILE A 175 3.35 11.04 4.33
CA ILE A 175 4.18 9.99 4.93
C ILE A 175 4.17 10.13 6.47
N PRO A 176 3.76 9.10 7.23
CA PRO A 176 3.85 9.13 8.69
C PRO A 176 5.31 9.25 9.16
N LEU A 177 5.54 10.09 10.17
CA LEU A 177 6.88 10.36 10.69
C LEU A 177 7.25 9.42 11.83
N GLU A 178 8.42 8.78 11.72
CA GLU A 178 8.99 8.00 12.82
C GLU A 178 9.47 8.88 13.97
N HIS A 179 9.52 8.31 15.17
CA HIS A 179 9.82 9.05 16.40
C HIS A 179 11.21 9.71 16.42
N SER A 180 12.15 9.22 15.62
CA SER A 180 13.49 9.79 15.40
C SER A 180 13.49 10.95 14.39
N GLU A 181 12.46 11.10 13.57
CA GLU A 181 12.42 11.99 12.40
C GLU A 181 11.89 13.39 12.69
N CYS A 182 11.52 13.68 13.95
CA CYS A 182 11.08 15.02 14.39
C CYS A 182 12.07 16.16 14.12
N HIS A 183 13.34 15.84 13.82
CA HIS A 183 14.37 16.80 13.43
C HIS A 183 14.24 17.26 11.96
N LYS A 184 13.56 16.50 11.10
CA LYS A 184 13.31 16.84 9.70
C LYS A 184 12.35 18.02 9.56
N LEU A 185 11.33 18.07 10.43
CA LEU A 185 10.33 19.13 10.50
C LEU A 185 10.91 20.48 10.95
N LYS A 186 10.50 21.55 10.27
CA LYS A 186 10.87 22.96 10.49
C LYS A 186 9.62 23.84 10.55
N VAL A 187 9.79 25.07 11.06
CA VAL A 187 8.76 26.11 11.00
C VAL A 187 8.58 26.52 9.53
N GLY A 188 7.32 26.63 9.09
CA GLY A 188 6.93 26.88 7.71
C GLY A 188 6.60 25.62 6.90
N ASP A 189 6.94 24.41 7.38
CA ASP A 189 6.64 23.18 6.64
C ASP A 189 5.12 22.93 6.57
N LEU A 190 4.65 22.54 5.38
CA LEU A 190 3.32 21.99 5.15
C LEU A 190 3.28 20.54 5.64
N VAL A 191 2.31 20.23 6.51
CA VAL A 191 2.07 18.90 7.07
C VAL A 191 0.61 18.52 6.97
N CYS A 192 0.35 17.24 6.73
CA CYS A 192 -0.99 16.67 6.86
C CYS A 192 -1.18 16.29 8.33
N CYS A 193 -2.05 17.02 9.03
CA CYS A 193 -2.28 16.87 10.45
C CYS A 193 -3.63 16.22 10.75
N PHE A 194 -3.59 15.12 11.50
CA PHE A 194 -4.77 14.53 12.12
C PHE A 194 -5.36 15.52 13.14
N GLN A 195 -6.62 15.91 12.98
CA GLN A 195 -7.38 16.72 13.92
C GLN A 195 -8.46 15.87 14.58
N GLU A 196 -8.46 15.83 15.91
CA GLU A 196 -9.38 15.04 16.73
C GLU A 196 -10.24 15.98 17.58
N ARG A 197 -11.50 16.18 17.16
CA ARG A 197 -12.55 16.88 17.91
C ARG A 197 -13.53 15.83 18.48
N ARG A 198 -14.52 16.26 19.27
CA ARG A 198 -15.43 15.34 20.00
C ARG A 198 -16.10 14.28 19.10
N ASP A 199 -16.51 14.68 17.91
CA ASP A 199 -17.31 13.87 16.99
C ASP A 199 -16.65 13.72 15.60
N GLN A 200 -15.41 14.19 15.43
CA GLN A 200 -14.69 14.25 14.15
C GLN A 200 -13.21 13.88 14.33
N ALA A 201 -12.69 13.03 13.44
CA ALA A 201 -11.34 12.49 13.48
C ALA A 201 -10.79 12.41 12.05
N GLN A 202 -10.23 13.51 11.56
CA GLN A 202 -9.98 13.77 10.13
C GLN A 202 -8.56 14.30 9.89
N TYR A 203 -8.09 14.29 8.65
CA TYR A 203 -6.78 14.80 8.27
C TYR A 203 -6.91 16.09 7.46
N PHE A 204 -6.20 17.13 7.87
CA PHE A 204 -6.22 18.44 7.23
C PHE A 204 -4.81 18.96 6.96
N ASP A 205 -4.67 19.81 5.94
CA ASP A 205 -3.44 20.57 5.76
C ASP A 205 -3.28 21.63 6.86
N ALA A 206 -2.05 21.74 7.34
CA ALA A 206 -1.64 22.72 8.32
C ALA A 206 -0.17 23.09 8.13
N HIS A 207 0.19 24.31 8.51
CA HIS A 207 1.57 24.79 8.50
C HIS A 207 2.14 24.82 9.93
N ILE A 208 3.40 24.41 10.09
CA ILE A 208 4.09 24.47 11.39
C ILE A 208 4.46 25.93 11.71
N VAL A 209 3.93 26.46 12.81
CA VAL A 209 4.16 27.83 13.30
C VAL A 209 5.30 27.89 14.34
N ASP A 210 5.40 26.90 15.22
CA ASP A 210 6.45 26.81 16.26
C ASP A 210 6.77 25.33 16.59
N ILE A 211 8.01 25.07 17.02
CA ILE A 211 8.49 23.73 17.42
C ILE A 211 9.19 23.78 18.77
N GLN A 212 8.50 23.31 19.80
CA GLN A 212 9.08 23.11 21.13
C GLN A 212 9.80 21.76 21.18
N ARG A 213 11.08 21.79 20.83
CA ARG A 213 11.95 20.60 20.91
C ARG A 213 12.19 20.21 22.37
N LYS A 214 12.07 18.92 22.68
CA LYS A 214 12.32 18.34 24.02
C LYS A 214 13.27 17.17 23.91
N THR A 215 14.02 16.89 24.97
CA THR A 215 14.86 15.68 25.04
C THR A 215 14.00 14.42 25.06
N HIS A 216 14.30 13.48 24.18
CA HIS A 216 13.65 12.18 24.09
C HIS A 216 14.59 11.13 23.46
N ASP A 217 14.20 9.87 23.57
CA ASP A 217 14.94 8.71 23.10
C ASP A 217 14.05 7.82 22.20
N ILE A 218 14.50 6.60 21.93
CA ILE A 218 13.80 5.59 21.12
C ILE A 218 12.39 5.23 21.64
N ARG A 219 12.01 5.60 22.88
CA ARG A 219 10.67 5.35 23.41
C ARG A 219 9.60 6.29 22.84
N GLY A 220 10.00 7.37 22.17
CA GLY A 220 9.08 8.20 21.40
C GLY A 220 9.33 9.70 21.53
N CYS A 221 9.03 10.44 20.45
CA CYS A 221 9.13 11.89 20.38
C CYS A 221 8.27 12.60 21.45
N ARG A 222 8.88 13.58 22.12
CA ARG A 222 8.25 14.44 23.14
C ARG A 222 8.09 15.90 22.70
N CYS A 223 8.54 16.24 21.50
CA CYS A 223 8.40 17.58 20.93
C CYS A 223 6.92 17.95 20.78
N LEU A 224 6.62 19.24 20.91
CA LEU A 224 5.30 19.80 20.61
C LEU A 224 5.44 20.70 19.38
N PHE A 225 4.48 20.58 18.47
CA PHE A 225 4.41 21.34 17.24
C PHE A 225 3.16 22.21 17.31
N LEU A 226 3.32 23.53 17.25
CA LEU A 226 2.20 24.42 17.03
C LEU A 226 1.92 24.42 15.52
N VAL A 227 0.74 23.97 15.12
CA VAL A 227 0.29 23.99 13.73
C VAL A 227 -0.86 24.95 13.57
N ARG A 228 -0.95 25.63 12.42
CA ARG A 228 -2.11 26.42 11.99
C ARG A 228 -2.79 25.71 10.83
N TYR A 229 -4.07 25.41 10.97
CA TYR A 229 -4.85 24.72 9.95
C TYR A 229 -5.25 25.64 8.79
N ASP A 230 -5.10 25.17 7.56
CA ASP A 230 -5.34 25.99 6.37
C ASP A 230 -6.84 26.25 6.11
N HIS A 231 -7.73 25.41 6.66
CA HIS A 231 -9.18 25.48 6.43
C HIS A 231 -9.93 26.48 7.35
N ASP A 232 -9.49 26.65 8.60
CA ASP A 232 -10.15 27.53 9.58
C ASP A 232 -9.19 28.51 10.29
N ASN A 233 -7.90 28.51 9.96
CA ASN A 233 -6.83 29.27 10.60
C ASN A 233 -6.69 29.02 12.12
N THR A 234 -7.30 27.96 12.67
CA THR A 234 -7.12 27.62 14.09
C THR A 234 -5.73 27.07 14.36
N GLU A 235 -5.21 27.34 15.56
CA GLU A 235 -3.90 26.86 15.98
C GLU A 235 -4.03 25.78 17.06
N GLU A 236 -3.31 24.66 16.90
CA GLU A 236 -3.28 23.57 17.86
C GLU A 236 -1.84 23.13 18.18
N ARG A 237 -1.56 22.79 19.45
CA ARG A 237 -0.31 22.14 19.84
C ARG A 237 -0.43 20.63 19.80
N VAL A 238 0.13 20.01 18.77
CA VAL A 238 0.07 18.57 18.51
C VAL A 238 1.40 17.86 18.80
N ARG A 239 1.36 16.52 18.87
CA ARG A 239 2.54 15.65 18.97
C ARG A 239 2.87 15.07 17.60
N LEU A 240 4.13 14.68 17.38
CA LEU A 240 4.62 14.11 16.11
C LEU A 240 3.69 13.06 15.49
N ARG A 241 3.14 12.13 16.29
CA ARG A 241 2.22 11.07 15.84
C ARG A 241 0.92 11.53 15.15
N ARG A 242 0.59 12.83 15.22
CA ARG A 242 -0.56 13.44 14.53
C ARG A 242 -0.14 14.14 13.23
N LEU A 243 1.14 14.07 12.84
CA LEU A 243 1.70 14.72 11.68
C LEU A 243 2.24 13.69 10.68
N CYS A 244 1.85 13.85 9.42
CA CYS A 244 2.49 13.22 8.27
C CYS A 244 3.17 14.33 7.44
N CYS A 245 4.39 14.09 7.00
CA CYS A 245 5.07 15.03 6.10
C CYS A 245 4.62 14.82 4.64
N ARG A 246 4.76 15.86 3.82
CA ARG A 246 4.63 15.72 2.38
C ARG A 246 5.85 14.95 1.81
N PRO A 247 5.68 14.11 0.77
CA PRO A 247 6.78 13.68 -0.10
C PRO A 247 7.54 14.89 -0.66
N ALA A 248 8.81 14.68 -1.02
CA ALA A 248 9.73 15.71 -1.51
C ALA A 248 9.75 15.79 -3.04
#